data_AF-A0A5C6M6D5-F1
#
_entry.id   AF-A0A5C6M6D5-F1
#
_cell.length_a   1.000
_cell.length_b   1.000
_cell.length_c   1.000
_cell.angle_alpha   90.00
_cell.angle_beta   90.00
_cell.angle_gamma   90.00
#
_symmetry.space_group_name_H-M   'P 1'
#
loop_
_entity.id
_entity.type
_entity.pdbx_description
1 polymer ?
#
loop_
_entity_poly.entity_id
_entity_poly.type
_entity_poly.pdbx_seq_one_letter_code
_entity_poly.pdbx_strand_id
1 'polypeptide(L)'
;MSGIIKTLPWNGIQCDELPRLEAATTDLIQSLRGFDAIHETSAVYCGLPDCNSLSSLIRKLQGQLTILQEQVSAIDAGWDRTVNEAYGVTDEDVRRLREINVFDDDDDSSDGENDDEDTPRLSDSTIAGMLLSRLVGIVFGRWGRASYAELTLTLASGSPYTVLPSYPPQAVQDTTRSSQKLEGGLAFDSPRLAILVDDPEHADDIVRRIREVCDVICEGRGDAVETEACDILSVKEIRDYFRKPGKNGFWDDHVTRYSQSRRNAPIYWLLQSSKKNYAIWLYYHRLDKDLLFKTLLNYVEPKIRLETSRFESFRSQKAAAGESGKEAKRLAKDVERQEDFLSELRDFEDKLRRAANLHLEPDLNDGVVLNIAPLWELVPWKEAKKYWDELMEGKYEWSSIGKQLRQKGLVK
;
A
#
# COMPACT_ATOMS: atom_id res chain seq x y z
N MET A 1 23.76 -2.51 28.40
CA MET A 1 24.67 -2.47 27.23
C MET A 1 25.36 -3.82 27.14
N SER A 2 25.12 -4.54 26.05
CA SER A 2 25.56 -5.92 25.79
C SER A 2 27.08 -6.03 25.60
N GLY A 3 27.58 -7.27 25.52
CA GLY A 3 28.99 -7.65 25.65
C GLY A 3 29.97 -6.96 24.69
N ILE A 4 29.60 -6.75 23.42
CA ILE A 4 30.49 -6.15 22.41
C ILE A 4 30.91 -4.72 22.75
N ILE A 5 29.98 -3.87 23.20
CA ILE A 5 30.27 -2.46 23.51
C ILE A 5 31.24 -2.35 24.69
N LYS A 6 31.20 -3.29 25.65
CA LYS A 6 32.10 -3.30 26.80
C LYS A 6 33.50 -3.82 26.46
N THR A 7 33.62 -4.66 25.43
CA THR A 7 34.89 -5.27 25.00
C THR A 7 35.52 -4.55 23.82
N LEU A 8 34.80 -3.64 23.16
CA LEU A 8 35.31 -2.87 22.03
C LEU A 8 36.45 -1.96 22.53
N PRO A 9 37.69 -2.14 22.03
CA PRO A 9 38.79 -1.27 22.41
C PRO A 9 38.55 0.12 21.79
N TRP A 10 38.12 1.10 22.58
CA TRP A 10 37.88 2.47 22.13
C TRP A 10 39.03 3.41 22.52
N ASN A 11 39.82 3.87 21.54
CA ASN A 11 40.98 4.75 21.78
C ASN A 11 40.61 6.24 21.96
N GLY A 12 39.34 6.60 21.79
CA GLY A 12 38.88 8.00 21.81
C GLY A 12 39.26 8.76 20.54
N ILE A 13 38.33 9.56 20.02
CA ILE A 13 38.61 10.50 18.91
C ILE A 13 38.96 11.86 19.54
N GLN A 14 39.92 12.60 18.96
CA GLN A 14 40.30 13.92 19.44
C GLN A 14 39.11 14.89 19.46
N CYS A 15 39.05 15.78 20.47
CA CYS A 15 37.92 16.70 20.65
C CYS A 15 37.68 17.66 19.47
N ASP A 16 38.72 17.98 18.69
CA ASP A 16 38.64 18.94 17.58
C ASP A 16 37.82 18.41 16.40
N GLU A 17 37.71 17.09 16.23
CA GLU A 17 36.93 16.44 15.17
C GLU A 17 35.46 16.19 15.58
N LEU A 18 35.13 16.30 16.88
CA LEU A 18 33.78 16.01 17.38
C LEU A 18 32.69 16.89 16.74
N PRO A 19 32.83 18.23 16.61
CA PRO A 19 31.81 19.05 15.97
C PRO A 19 31.57 18.69 14.50
N ARG A 20 32.63 18.27 13.79
CA ARG A 20 32.54 17.81 12.40
C ARG A 20 31.75 16.51 12.30
N LEU A 21 32.04 15.56 13.18
CA LEU A 21 31.34 14.27 13.25
C LEU A 21 29.88 14.44 13.64
N GLU A 22 29.56 15.33 14.59
CA GLU A 22 28.18 15.67 14.97
C GLU A 22 27.38 16.26 13.82
N ALA A 23 27.97 17.20 13.07
CA ALA A 23 27.37 17.77 11.86
C ALA A 23 27.12 16.69 10.80
N ALA A 24 28.14 15.87 10.50
CA ALA A 24 28.01 14.76 9.55
C ALA A 24 26.94 13.73 9.98
N THR A 25 26.81 13.45 11.28
CA THR A 25 25.76 12.59 11.82
C THR A 25 24.38 13.19 11.60
N THR A 26 24.24 14.49 11.81
CA THR A 26 22.98 15.20 11.59
C THR A 26 22.60 15.15 10.11
N ASP A 27 23.55 15.41 9.21
CA ASP A 27 23.33 15.34 7.76
C ASP A 27 22.96 13.93 7.32
N LEU A 28 23.65 12.90 7.82
CA LEU A 28 23.32 11.50 7.53
C LEU A 28 21.88 11.17 7.91
N ILE A 29 21.47 11.53 9.12
CA ILE A 29 20.11 11.28 9.61
C ILE A 29 19.07 11.96 8.71
N GLN A 30 19.35 13.17 8.22
CA GLN A 30 18.45 13.84 7.29
C GLN A 30 18.43 13.18 5.91
N SER A 31 19.58 12.69 5.41
CA SER A 31 19.61 11.94 4.16
C SER A 31 18.83 10.63 4.25
N LEU A 32 18.98 9.88 5.36
CA LEU A 32 18.21 8.66 5.63
C LEU A 32 16.70 8.93 5.76
N ARG A 33 16.31 10.01 6.46
CA ARG A 33 14.91 10.46 6.48
C ARG A 33 14.39 10.82 5.09
N GLY A 34 15.25 11.36 4.22
CA GLY A 34 14.94 11.65 2.82
C GLY A 34 14.59 10.39 2.02
N PHE A 35 15.31 9.28 2.22
CA PHE A 35 14.96 7.98 1.64
C PHE A 35 13.59 7.51 2.12
N ASP A 36 13.33 7.61 3.42
CA ASP A 36 12.08 7.17 4.02
C ASP A 36 10.87 8.05 3.65
N ALA A 37 11.09 9.32 3.29
CA ALA A 37 10.05 10.31 3.05
C ALA A 37 9.13 9.98 1.86
N ILE A 38 9.55 9.10 0.95
CA ILE A 38 8.76 8.66 -0.22
C ILE A 38 8.00 7.35 0.03
N HIS A 39 8.29 6.65 1.12
CA HIS A 39 7.66 5.37 1.46
C HIS A 39 6.43 5.58 2.33
N GLU A 40 5.25 5.23 1.81
CA GLU A 40 3.97 5.50 2.50
C GLU A 40 3.70 4.66 3.77
N THR A 41 4.60 3.74 4.10
CA THR A 41 4.62 3.00 5.37
C THR A 41 5.52 3.65 6.42
N SER A 42 6.33 4.64 6.05
CA SER A 42 7.22 5.36 6.94
C SER A 42 6.48 6.37 7.81
N ALA A 43 6.96 6.54 9.05
CA ALA A 43 6.52 7.60 9.95
C ALA A 43 6.88 9.01 9.46
N VAL A 44 7.79 9.14 8.50
CA VAL A 44 8.21 10.43 7.93
C VAL A 44 7.71 10.63 6.49
N TYR A 45 6.71 9.86 6.05
CA TYR A 45 6.16 9.98 4.70
C TYR A 45 5.64 11.39 4.38
N CYS A 46 6.22 11.99 3.34
CA CYS A 46 5.94 13.33 2.83
C CYS A 46 5.23 13.33 1.47
N GLY A 47 4.83 12.17 0.95
CA GLY A 47 4.25 12.06 -0.39
C GLY A 47 5.28 11.82 -1.49
N LEU A 48 4.91 12.19 -2.71
CA LEU A 48 5.79 12.13 -3.88
C LEU A 48 5.95 13.55 -4.45
N PRO A 49 7.11 13.87 -5.06
CA PRO A 49 7.32 15.13 -5.74
C PRO A 49 6.21 15.45 -6.74
N ASP A 50 5.87 16.73 -6.87
CA ASP A 50 4.87 17.16 -7.84
C ASP A 50 5.33 16.81 -9.26
N CYS A 51 4.41 16.26 -10.05
CA CYS A 51 4.73 15.74 -11.36
C CYS A 51 3.63 16.04 -12.37
N ASN A 52 4.06 16.51 -13.52
CA ASN A 52 3.17 16.75 -14.65
C ASN A 52 3.16 15.50 -15.56
N SER A 53 4.19 14.64 -15.50
CA SER A 53 4.27 13.33 -16.16
C SER A 53 4.95 12.31 -15.25
N LEU A 54 4.66 11.02 -15.47
CA LEU A 54 5.27 9.93 -14.70
C LEU A 54 6.78 9.83 -14.99
N SER A 55 7.18 10.05 -16.24
CA SER A 55 8.60 10.14 -16.63
C SER A 55 9.36 11.24 -15.87
N SER A 56 8.70 12.38 -15.61
CA SER A 56 9.30 13.46 -14.82
C SER A 56 9.41 13.09 -13.34
N LEU A 57 8.40 12.40 -12.80
CA LEU A 57 8.43 11.87 -11.44
C LEU A 57 9.57 10.89 -11.25
N ILE A 58 9.70 9.91 -12.16
CA ILE A 58 10.75 8.89 -12.15
C ILE A 58 12.12 9.55 -12.13
N ARG A 59 12.39 10.47 -13.06
CA ARG A 59 13.67 11.20 -13.12
C ARG A 59 13.95 12.00 -11.85
N LYS A 60 12.94 12.69 -11.29
CA LYS A 60 13.11 13.47 -10.04
C LYS A 60 13.47 12.55 -8.87
N LEU A 61 12.73 11.46 -8.68
CA LEU A 61 12.95 10.52 -7.59
C LEU A 61 14.31 9.81 -7.72
N GLN A 62 14.64 9.28 -8.90
CA GLN A 62 15.92 8.62 -9.13
C GLN A 62 17.10 9.59 -8.92
N GLY A 63 16.98 10.84 -9.38
CA GLY A 63 17.98 11.87 -9.15
C GLY A 63 18.15 12.20 -7.67
N GLN A 64 17.04 12.36 -6.93
CA GLN A 64 17.07 12.59 -5.48
C GLN A 64 17.69 11.43 -4.72
N LEU A 65 17.28 10.19 -5.00
CA LEU A 65 17.83 8.99 -4.37
C LEU A 65 19.33 8.85 -4.63
N THR A 66 19.80 9.17 -5.84
CA THR A 66 21.23 9.15 -6.18
C THR A 66 22.00 10.16 -5.34
N ILE A 67 21.51 11.40 -5.22
CA ILE A 67 22.14 12.45 -4.39
C ILE A 67 22.20 12.01 -2.91
N LEU A 68 21.10 11.49 -2.38
CA LEU A 68 21.05 11.02 -1.00
C LEU A 68 22.02 9.86 -0.76
N GLN A 69 22.17 8.96 -1.74
CA GLN A 69 23.08 7.82 -1.64
C GLN A 69 24.55 8.24 -1.70
N GLU A 70 24.88 9.18 -2.57
CA GLU A 70 26.22 9.79 -2.63
C GLU A 70 26.56 10.48 -1.31
N GLN A 71 25.61 11.20 -0.70
CA GLN A 71 25.80 11.83 0.61
C GLN A 71 26.05 10.81 1.72
N VAL A 72 25.22 9.76 1.83
CA VAL A 72 25.39 8.69 2.81
C VAL A 72 26.77 8.05 2.65
N SER A 73 27.13 7.66 1.43
CA SER A 73 28.42 7.00 1.14
C SER A 73 29.62 7.91 1.43
N ALA A 74 29.50 9.20 1.15
CA ALA A 74 30.56 10.17 1.44
C ALA A 74 30.77 10.38 2.94
N ILE A 75 29.68 10.41 3.72
CA ILE A 75 29.73 10.53 5.18
C ILE A 75 30.32 9.26 5.80
N ASP A 76 29.85 8.09 5.37
CA ASP A 76 30.33 6.79 5.84
C ASP A 76 31.83 6.62 5.60
N ALA A 77 32.30 6.89 4.37
CA ALA A 77 33.72 6.89 4.06
C ALA A 77 34.51 7.94 4.87
N GLY A 78 33.88 9.06 5.24
CA GLY A 78 34.48 10.08 6.11
C GLY A 78 34.65 9.61 7.55
N TRP A 79 33.69 8.86 8.08
CA TRP A 79 33.77 8.23 9.39
C TRP A 79 34.84 7.15 9.42
N ASP A 80 34.86 6.26 8.43
CA ASP A 80 35.89 5.22 8.30
C ASP A 80 37.30 5.82 8.32
N ARG A 81 37.55 6.88 7.55
CA ARG A 81 38.85 7.57 7.58
C ARG A 81 39.20 8.11 8.96
N THR A 82 38.24 8.77 9.61
CA THR A 82 38.45 9.37 10.94
C THR A 82 38.75 8.30 12.00
N VAL A 83 38.04 7.16 11.95
CA VAL A 83 38.27 6.04 12.85
C VAL A 83 39.60 5.35 12.54
N ASN A 84 39.89 5.06 11.27
CA ASN A 84 41.15 4.42 10.88
C ASN A 84 42.37 5.25 11.31
N GLU A 85 42.33 6.57 11.13
CA GLU A 85 43.37 7.49 11.59
C GLU A 85 43.56 7.43 13.12
N ALA A 86 42.47 7.39 13.90
CA ALA A 86 42.54 7.32 15.36
C ALA A 86 43.16 6.00 15.87
N TYR A 87 43.07 4.92 15.09
CA TYR A 87 43.64 3.61 15.43
C TYR A 87 44.95 3.31 14.71
N GLY A 88 45.41 4.19 13.81
CA GLY A 88 46.60 3.96 13.00
C GLY A 88 46.44 2.80 12.00
N VAL A 89 45.20 2.50 11.59
CA VAL A 89 44.89 1.45 10.60
C VAL A 89 45.15 2.02 9.20
N THR A 90 45.94 1.33 8.39
CA THR A 90 46.23 1.77 7.01
C THR A 90 45.27 1.15 6.00
N ASP A 91 45.18 1.75 4.80
CA ASP A 91 44.37 1.19 3.69
C ASP A 91 44.81 -0.24 3.29
N GLU A 92 46.06 -0.61 3.56
CA GLU A 92 46.57 -1.98 3.39
C GLU A 92 46.01 -2.93 4.44
N ASP A 93 45.92 -2.48 5.69
CA ASP A 93 45.33 -3.27 6.78
C ASP A 93 43.83 -3.49 6.55
N VAL A 94 43.09 -2.45 6.11
CA VAL A 94 41.67 -2.55 5.74
C VAL A 94 41.46 -3.56 4.61
N ARG A 95 42.29 -3.52 3.56
CA ARG A 95 42.22 -4.49 2.45
C ARG A 95 42.44 -5.92 2.92
N ARG A 96 43.45 -6.15 3.76
CA ARG A 96 43.71 -7.48 4.34
C ARG A 96 42.56 -7.98 5.21
N LEU A 97 41.94 -7.11 6.01
CA LEU A 97 40.79 -7.50 6.85
C LEU A 97 39.57 -7.89 6.01
N ARG A 98 39.32 -7.21 4.88
CA ARG A 98 38.29 -7.58 3.91
C ARG A 98 38.58 -8.93 3.23
N GLU A 99 39.84 -9.19 2.88
CA GLU A 99 40.26 -10.48 2.27
C GLU A 99 40.17 -11.67 3.25
N ILE A 100 40.31 -11.43 4.55
CA ILE A 100 40.22 -12.49 5.58
C ILE A 100 38.75 -12.77 5.96
N ASN A 101 37.78 -12.09 5.33
CA ASN A 101 36.35 -12.26 5.57
C ASN A 101 35.94 -12.04 7.04
N VAL A 102 36.67 -11.18 7.77
CA VAL A 102 36.36 -10.83 9.19
C VAL A 102 35.04 -10.04 9.29
N PHE A 103 34.52 -9.55 8.17
CA PHE A 103 33.31 -8.73 8.08
C PHE A 103 32.07 -9.47 7.56
N ASP A 104 32.18 -10.74 7.15
CA ASP A 104 31.01 -11.61 6.93
C ASP A 104 30.58 -12.16 8.30
N ASP A 105 29.86 -11.34 9.06
CA ASP A 105 29.08 -11.85 10.19
C ASP A 105 27.94 -12.72 9.61
N ASP A 106 28.17 -14.03 9.62
CA ASP A 106 27.26 -15.15 9.34
C ASP A 106 26.07 -15.22 10.35
N ASP A 107 25.41 -14.10 10.68
CA ASP A 107 24.18 -14.08 11.50
C ASP A 107 23.03 -13.26 10.87
N ASP A 108 23.02 -13.14 9.55
CA ASP A 108 21.78 -12.84 8.82
C ASP A 108 21.32 -14.08 8.06
N SER A 109 20.70 -15.01 8.80
CA SER A 109 19.74 -15.95 8.22
C SER A 109 18.49 -15.17 7.77
N SER A 110 18.67 -14.33 6.76
CA SER A 110 17.63 -13.82 5.89
C SER A 110 17.66 -14.72 4.65
N ASP A 111 16.75 -15.69 4.59
CA ASP A 111 16.29 -16.24 3.32
C ASP A 111 15.66 -15.09 2.53
N GLY A 112 16.51 -14.36 1.83
CA GLY A 112 16.21 -13.30 0.89
C GLY A 112 17.27 -13.40 -0.20
N GLU A 113 16.79 -13.48 -1.44
CA GLU A 113 17.57 -13.69 -2.66
C GLU A 113 18.88 -12.91 -2.68
N ASN A 114 19.94 -13.52 -3.24
CA ASN A 114 21.20 -12.86 -3.57
C ASN A 114 20.92 -11.50 -4.23
N ASP A 115 21.03 -10.43 -3.46
CA ASP A 115 21.16 -9.09 -4.02
C ASP A 115 22.64 -8.96 -4.39
N ASP A 116 22.90 -9.17 -5.68
CA ASP A 116 24.08 -8.61 -6.33
C ASP A 116 24.24 -7.14 -5.90
N GLU A 117 25.49 -6.69 -5.88
CA GLU A 117 26.02 -5.37 -5.52
C GLU A 117 25.48 -4.22 -6.41
N ASP A 118 24.16 -4.15 -6.61
CA ASP A 118 23.44 -3.12 -7.35
C ASP A 118 22.76 -2.19 -6.35
N THR A 119 23.17 -0.91 -6.38
CA THR A 119 22.46 0.19 -5.72
C THR A 119 20.94 0.02 -5.84
N PRO A 120 20.14 0.14 -4.75
CA PRO A 120 18.70 -0.08 -4.81
C PRO A 120 18.02 1.05 -5.59
N ARG A 121 18.08 0.96 -6.92
CA ARG A 121 17.34 1.82 -7.83
C ARG A 121 15.91 1.31 -7.88
N LEU A 122 14.98 2.15 -7.46
CA LEU A 122 13.56 1.86 -7.65
C LEU A 122 13.27 1.71 -9.14
N SER A 123 12.68 0.58 -9.52
CA SER A 123 12.23 0.36 -10.90
C SER A 123 11.11 1.34 -11.26
N ASP A 124 11.00 1.65 -12.55
CA ASP A 124 9.94 2.52 -13.07
C ASP A 124 8.53 1.99 -12.69
N SER A 125 8.35 0.66 -12.72
CA SER A 125 7.12 -0.01 -12.28
C SER A 125 6.84 0.21 -10.80
N THR A 126 7.87 0.20 -9.94
CA THR A 126 7.73 0.47 -8.51
C THR A 126 7.27 1.90 -8.26
N ILE A 127 7.83 2.86 -9.00
CA ILE A 127 7.45 4.28 -8.91
C ILE A 127 6.02 4.50 -9.41
N ALA A 128 5.63 3.88 -10.52
CA ALA A 128 4.26 3.89 -11.01
C ALA A 128 3.28 3.31 -9.97
N GLY A 129 3.64 2.18 -9.35
CA GLY A 129 2.86 1.56 -8.28
C GLY A 129 2.78 2.43 -7.01
N MET A 130 3.86 3.15 -6.65
CA MET A 130 3.86 4.11 -5.54
C MET A 130 2.91 5.27 -5.80
N LEU A 131 2.89 5.81 -7.02
CA LEU A 131 1.96 6.86 -7.41
C LEU A 131 0.51 6.37 -7.29
N LEU A 132 0.18 5.22 -7.88
CA LEU A 132 -1.18 4.67 -7.80
C LEU A 132 -1.59 4.35 -6.35
N SER A 133 -0.69 3.83 -5.51
CA SER A 133 -0.97 3.60 -4.10
C SER A 133 -1.22 4.90 -3.33
N ARG A 134 -0.44 5.96 -3.62
CA ARG A 134 -0.68 7.30 -3.08
C ARG A 134 -2.05 7.81 -3.49
N LEU A 135 -2.44 7.68 -4.76
CA LEU A 135 -3.76 8.09 -5.26
C LEU A 135 -4.88 7.35 -4.54
N VAL A 136 -4.76 6.02 -4.35
CA VAL A 136 -5.71 5.23 -3.54
C VAL A 136 -5.80 5.76 -2.11
N GLY A 137 -4.66 6.06 -1.48
CA GLY A 137 -4.63 6.66 -0.14
C GLY A 137 -5.28 8.04 -0.07
N ILE A 138 -5.19 8.86 -1.12
CA ILE A 138 -5.88 10.16 -1.19
C ILE A 138 -7.39 9.96 -1.39
N VAL A 139 -7.81 9.01 -2.23
CA VAL A 139 -9.24 8.68 -2.43
C VAL A 139 -9.89 8.21 -1.12
N PHE A 140 -9.20 7.36 -0.35
CA PHE A 140 -9.64 6.95 0.99
C PHE A 140 -9.49 8.07 2.04
N GLY A 141 -8.89 9.21 1.71
CA GLY A 141 -8.67 10.32 2.63
C GLY A 141 -7.70 9.98 3.76
N ARG A 142 -6.74 9.08 3.50
CA ARG A 142 -5.59 8.80 4.36
C ARG A 142 -4.50 9.85 4.15
N TRP A 143 -4.26 10.22 2.90
CA TRP A 143 -3.22 11.17 2.52
C TRP A 143 -3.81 12.52 2.09
N GLY A 144 -3.15 13.58 2.53
CA GLY A 144 -3.43 14.95 2.11
C GLY A 144 -2.72 15.30 0.81
N ARG A 145 -2.72 16.61 0.52
CA ARG A 145 -2.15 17.19 -0.70
C ARG A 145 -1.05 18.22 -0.43
N ALA A 146 -0.50 18.21 0.78
CA ALA A 146 0.65 19.05 1.11
C ALA A 146 1.80 18.75 0.13
N SER A 147 2.58 19.79 -0.17
CA SER A 147 3.69 19.68 -1.11
C SER A 147 4.80 18.84 -0.48
N TYR A 148 5.33 17.89 -1.25
CA TYR A 148 6.49 17.10 -0.85
C TYR A 148 7.68 17.98 -0.46
N ALA A 149 7.94 19.05 -1.23
CA ALA A 149 9.04 19.97 -0.95
C ALA A 149 8.87 20.72 0.38
N GLU A 150 7.64 21.15 0.70
CA GLU A 150 7.34 21.84 1.95
C GLU A 150 7.51 20.91 3.18
N LEU A 151 6.99 19.68 3.08
CA LEU A 151 7.07 18.72 4.17
C LEU A 151 8.51 18.24 4.41
N THR A 152 9.27 18.00 3.35
CA THR A 152 10.69 17.63 3.48
C THR A 152 11.53 18.74 4.09
N LEU A 153 11.29 20.01 3.74
CA LEU A 153 11.95 21.14 4.40
C LEU A 153 11.64 21.21 5.90
N THR A 154 10.38 20.98 6.27
CA THR A 154 9.95 20.93 7.67
C THR A 154 10.68 19.81 8.42
N LEU A 155 10.76 18.63 7.81
CA LEU A 155 11.45 17.47 8.38
C LEU A 155 12.95 17.73 8.58
N ALA A 156 13.59 18.36 7.58
CA ALA A 156 15.01 18.71 7.61
C ALA A 156 15.36 19.74 8.70
N SER A 157 14.40 20.61 9.06
CA SER A 157 14.61 21.60 10.13
C SER A 157 14.60 21.02 11.56
N GLY A 158 14.12 19.78 11.73
CA GLY A 158 14.00 19.14 13.03
C GLY A 158 15.30 18.54 13.54
N SER A 159 15.53 18.60 14.85
CA SER A 159 16.65 17.89 15.50
C SER A 159 16.59 16.38 15.22
N PRO A 160 17.73 15.68 15.09
CA PRO A 160 17.79 14.22 15.07
C PRO A 160 17.07 13.56 16.25
N TYR A 161 17.07 14.20 17.42
CA TYR A 161 16.45 13.72 18.65
C TYR A 161 14.97 14.10 18.79
N THR A 162 14.40 14.75 17.78
CA THR A 162 12.97 15.06 17.76
C THR A 162 12.17 13.77 17.80
N VAL A 163 11.17 13.70 18.69
CA VAL A 163 10.24 12.57 18.74
C VAL A 163 9.56 12.44 17.39
N LEU A 164 9.55 11.23 16.83
CA LEU A 164 8.86 10.94 15.57
C LEU A 164 7.38 11.31 15.69
N PRO A 165 6.78 11.88 14.62
CA PRO A 165 5.39 12.27 14.68
C PRO A 165 4.49 11.04 14.84
N SER A 166 3.40 11.17 15.61
CA SER A 166 2.45 10.07 15.79
C SER A 166 1.73 9.67 14.49
N TYR A 167 1.70 10.58 13.52
CA TYR A 167 1.19 10.36 12.17
C TYR A 167 2.19 10.89 11.15
N PRO A 168 2.33 10.26 9.98
CA PRO A 168 3.21 10.77 8.94
C PRO A 168 2.83 12.19 8.52
N PRO A 169 3.80 13.04 8.11
CA PRO A 169 3.54 14.41 7.66
C PRO A 169 2.43 14.55 6.61
N GLN A 170 2.32 13.61 5.67
CA GLN A 170 1.28 13.61 4.64
C GLN A 170 -0.11 13.16 5.15
N ALA A 171 -0.23 12.65 6.38
CA ALA A 171 -1.47 12.08 6.90
C ALA A 171 -2.55 13.14 7.10
N VAL A 172 -3.77 12.86 6.64
CA VAL A 172 -4.94 13.67 6.99
C VAL A 172 -5.34 13.35 8.43
N GLN A 173 -5.31 14.34 9.32
CA GLN A 173 -5.76 14.19 10.70
C GLN A 173 -7.28 14.42 10.82
N ASP A 174 -7.97 13.64 11.64
CA ASP A 174 -9.41 13.78 11.93
C ASP A 174 -9.76 15.06 12.71
N THR A 175 -8.74 15.76 13.24
CA THR A 175 -8.89 16.96 14.07
C THR A 175 -9.35 18.18 13.27
N THR A 176 -9.18 18.20 11.95
CA THR A 176 -9.74 19.24 11.08
C THR A 176 -11.12 18.83 10.55
N ARG A 177 -12.16 19.04 11.37
CA ARG A 177 -13.53 19.34 10.91
C ARG A 177 -13.63 20.68 10.15
N SER A 178 -12.52 21.21 9.66
CA SER A 178 -12.52 22.41 8.84
C SER A 178 -12.55 21.97 7.40
N SER A 179 -13.73 22.08 6.78
CA SER A 179 -13.90 22.17 5.34
C SER A 179 -12.87 23.15 4.77
N GLN A 180 -11.74 22.66 4.28
CA GLN A 180 -10.86 23.48 3.45
C GLN A 180 -11.51 23.57 2.08
N LYS A 181 -12.42 24.53 1.95
CA LYS A 181 -12.90 25.01 0.66
C LYS A 181 -11.73 25.77 0.03
N LEU A 182 -10.94 25.10 -0.80
CA LEU A 182 -9.92 25.76 -1.62
C LEU A 182 -10.52 26.14 -2.97
N GLU A 183 -10.16 27.32 -3.46
CA GLU A 183 -10.62 27.84 -4.75
C GLU A 183 -10.17 26.93 -5.90
N GLY A 184 -11.11 26.57 -6.78
CA GLY A 184 -10.90 25.55 -7.83
C GLY A 184 -12.14 24.75 -8.22
N GLY A 185 -13.33 25.05 -7.68
CA GLY A 185 -14.61 24.58 -8.23
C GLY A 185 -14.98 23.11 -7.99
N LEU A 186 -14.04 22.26 -7.55
CA LEU A 186 -14.35 20.94 -6.98
C LEU A 186 -14.21 21.03 -5.46
N ALA A 187 -15.35 21.04 -4.76
CA ALA A 187 -15.35 20.79 -3.32
C ALA A 187 -14.92 19.33 -3.12
N PHE A 188 -13.62 19.07 -2.97
CA PHE A 188 -13.14 17.81 -2.43
C PHE A 188 -13.29 17.78 -0.91
N ASP A 189 -14.53 18.02 -0.45
CA ASP A 189 -15.09 17.35 0.72
C ASP A 189 -15.41 15.90 0.30
N SER A 190 -14.44 15.16 -0.25
CA SER A 190 -14.69 13.75 -0.57
C SER A 190 -15.10 13.10 0.75
N PRO A 191 -16.34 12.58 0.89
CA PRO A 191 -16.72 11.90 2.09
C PRO A 191 -15.67 10.82 2.28
N ARG A 192 -14.99 10.88 3.41
CA ARG A 192 -13.95 9.95 3.84
C ARG A 192 -14.43 8.52 3.62
N LEU A 193 -14.15 7.96 2.44
CA LEU A 193 -14.76 6.70 2.02
C LEU A 193 -14.12 5.57 2.83
N ALA A 194 -14.95 4.67 3.31
CA ALA A 194 -14.51 3.39 3.86
C ALA A 194 -14.61 2.27 2.82
N ILE A 195 -15.38 2.49 1.74
CA ILE A 195 -15.74 1.52 0.73
C ILE A 195 -15.56 2.16 -0.66
N LEU A 196 -14.86 1.47 -1.56
CA LEU A 196 -14.84 1.74 -2.99
C LEU A 196 -15.25 0.46 -3.74
N VAL A 197 -15.68 0.59 -4.99
CA VAL A 197 -16.06 -0.55 -5.83
C VAL A 197 -15.30 -0.52 -7.15
N ASP A 198 -15.03 -1.68 -7.71
CA ASP A 198 -14.55 -1.84 -9.09
C ASP A 198 -15.76 -2.08 -9.99
N ASP A 199 -16.45 -0.98 -10.34
CA ASP A 199 -17.64 -0.98 -11.20
C ASP A 199 -17.76 0.36 -11.94
N PRO A 200 -17.46 0.43 -13.25
CA PRO A 200 -17.47 1.69 -14.02
C PRO A 200 -18.77 2.49 -13.95
N GLU A 201 -19.90 1.83 -13.68
CA GLU A 201 -21.22 2.46 -13.65
C GLU A 201 -21.57 3.01 -12.25
N HIS A 202 -20.75 2.72 -11.23
CA HIS A 202 -21.00 3.12 -9.86
C HIS A 202 -20.36 4.47 -9.52
N ALA A 203 -20.99 5.22 -8.62
CA ALA A 203 -20.48 6.53 -8.18
C ALA A 203 -19.15 6.43 -7.41
N ASP A 204 -18.93 5.34 -6.70
CA ASP A 204 -17.71 5.05 -5.93
C ASP A 204 -16.71 4.15 -6.69
N ASP A 205 -16.71 4.19 -8.02
CA ASP A 205 -15.75 3.43 -8.83
C ASP A 205 -14.31 3.84 -8.51
N ILE A 206 -13.47 2.88 -8.09
CA ILE A 206 -12.08 3.14 -7.68
C ILE A 206 -11.27 3.79 -8.81
N VAL A 207 -11.40 3.30 -10.05
CA VAL A 207 -10.64 3.82 -11.18
C VAL A 207 -11.08 5.24 -11.53
N ARG A 208 -12.39 5.51 -11.55
CA ARG A 208 -12.90 6.87 -11.74
C ARG A 208 -12.40 7.84 -10.68
N ARG A 209 -12.43 7.46 -9.40
CA ARG A 209 -11.93 8.30 -8.30
C ARG A 209 -10.42 8.53 -8.40
N ILE A 210 -9.65 7.52 -8.81
CA ILE A 210 -8.21 7.67 -9.05
C ILE A 210 -7.96 8.67 -10.17
N ARG A 211 -8.71 8.60 -11.28
CA ARG A 211 -8.60 9.57 -12.39
C ARG A 211 -8.90 10.99 -11.94
N GLU A 212 -10.01 11.19 -11.22
CA GLU A 212 -10.41 12.49 -10.65
C GLU A 212 -9.29 13.08 -9.76
N VAL A 213 -8.66 12.25 -8.92
CA VAL A 213 -7.55 12.70 -8.07
C VAL A 213 -6.26 12.92 -8.89
N CYS A 214 -5.99 12.06 -9.87
CA CYS A 214 -4.82 12.14 -10.73
C CYS A 214 -4.81 13.44 -11.53
N ASP A 215 -5.94 13.81 -12.14
CA ASP A 215 -6.09 15.07 -12.86
C ASP A 215 -5.76 16.27 -11.97
N VAL A 216 -6.19 16.21 -10.72
CA VAL A 216 -6.03 17.30 -9.77
C VAL A 216 -4.59 17.41 -9.23
N ILE A 217 -3.88 16.29 -9.06
CA ILE A 217 -2.48 16.27 -8.60
C ILE A 217 -1.52 16.56 -9.76
N CYS A 218 -1.87 16.17 -10.97
CA CYS A 218 -1.05 16.33 -12.17
C CYS A 218 -1.45 17.57 -13.00
N GLU A 219 -2.08 18.57 -12.38
CA GLU A 219 -2.42 19.87 -12.98
C GLU A 219 -3.19 19.76 -14.32
N GLY A 220 -4.14 18.83 -14.40
CA GLY A 220 -4.96 18.54 -15.57
C GLY A 220 -4.31 17.61 -16.60
N ARG A 221 -3.19 16.95 -16.26
CA ARG A 221 -2.52 15.96 -17.12
C ARG A 221 -2.75 14.51 -16.69
N GLY A 222 -3.85 14.21 -15.98
CA GLY A 222 -4.11 12.87 -15.45
C GLY A 222 -4.20 11.80 -16.54
N ASP A 223 -4.88 12.08 -17.65
CA ASP A 223 -4.97 11.14 -18.79
C ASP A 223 -3.59 10.73 -19.37
N ALA A 224 -2.66 11.69 -19.47
CA ALA A 224 -1.32 11.42 -19.96
C ALA A 224 -0.52 10.58 -18.96
N VAL A 225 -0.64 10.89 -17.66
CA VAL A 225 0.01 10.14 -16.58
C VAL A 225 -0.55 8.73 -16.48
N GLU A 226 -1.85 8.56 -16.65
CA GLU A 226 -2.50 7.24 -16.71
C GLU A 226 -1.96 6.43 -17.89
N THR A 227 -1.82 7.03 -19.07
CA THR A 227 -1.27 6.34 -20.24
C THR A 227 0.16 5.87 -19.99
N GLU A 228 1.02 6.76 -19.46
CA GLU A 228 2.41 6.40 -19.09
C GLU A 228 2.44 5.29 -18.03
N ALA A 229 1.55 5.34 -17.03
CA ALA A 229 1.46 4.33 -15.99
C ALA A 229 1.04 2.96 -16.54
N CYS A 230 0.07 2.92 -17.45
CA CYS A 230 -0.37 1.70 -18.12
C CYS A 230 0.77 1.07 -18.94
N ASP A 231 1.51 1.88 -19.69
CA ASP A 231 2.67 1.42 -20.47
C ASP A 231 3.76 0.81 -19.58
N ILE A 232 4.14 1.51 -18.50
CA ILE A 232 5.17 1.05 -17.55
C ILE A 232 4.73 -0.22 -16.81
N LEU A 233 3.46 -0.30 -16.41
CA LEU A 233 2.91 -1.47 -15.70
C LEU A 233 2.55 -2.63 -16.65
N SER A 234 2.69 -2.42 -17.97
CA SER A 234 2.33 -3.37 -19.02
C SER A 234 0.87 -3.83 -18.93
N VAL A 235 -0.05 -2.87 -18.78
CA VAL A 235 -1.51 -3.07 -18.75
C VAL A 235 -2.19 -2.16 -19.76
N LYS A 236 -3.41 -2.48 -20.20
CA LYS A 236 -4.13 -1.62 -21.16
C LYS A 236 -4.84 -0.46 -20.47
N GLU A 237 -5.42 -0.74 -19.31
CA GLU A 237 -6.11 0.24 -18.48
C GLU A 237 -5.69 0.07 -17.02
N ILE A 238 -5.81 1.13 -16.22
CA ILE A 238 -5.57 1.07 -14.77
C ILE A 238 -6.40 -0.04 -14.11
N ARG A 239 -7.63 -0.27 -14.58
CA ARG A 239 -8.51 -1.33 -14.06
C ARG A 239 -7.87 -2.72 -14.17
N ASP A 240 -7.14 -2.98 -15.26
CA ASP A 240 -6.45 -4.26 -15.44
C ASP A 240 -5.38 -4.46 -14.37
N TYR A 241 -4.67 -3.40 -13.96
CA TYR A 241 -3.68 -3.46 -12.88
C TYR A 241 -4.30 -3.80 -11.52
N PHE A 242 -5.50 -3.28 -11.22
CA PHE A 242 -6.24 -3.64 -10.00
C PHE A 242 -6.80 -5.07 -10.02
N ARG A 243 -7.11 -5.61 -11.21
CA ARG A 243 -7.66 -6.97 -11.38
C ARG A 243 -6.60 -8.04 -11.61
N LYS A 244 -5.37 -7.66 -11.96
CA LYS A 244 -4.27 -8.55 -12.30
C LYS A 244 -3.84 -9.37 -11.06
N PRO A 245 -3.87 -10.71 -11.13
CA PRO A 245 -3.31 -11.54 -10.07
C PRO A 245 -1.80 -11.63 -10.11
N GLY A 246 -1.20 -11.82 -8.95
CA GLY A 246 0.20 -12.16 -8.80
C GLY A 246 1.10 -10.95 -8.98
N LYS A 247 2.40 -11.22 -9.19
CA LYS A 247 3.44 -10.20 -9.31
C LYS A 247 3.05 -9.12 -10.34
N ASN A 248 3.29 -7.85 -10.01
CA ASN A 248 2.94 -6.67 -10.80
C ASN A 248 1.43 -6.40 -10.91
N GLY A 249 0.64 -6.91 -9.96
CA GLY A 249 -0.76 -6.53 -9.74
C GLY A 249 -0.88 -5.71 -8.46
N PHE A 250 -1.83 -4.77 -8.41
CA PHE A 250 -1.92 -3.82 -7.30
C PHE A 250 -2.03 -4.50 -5.92
N TRP A 251 -2.81 -5.57 -5.80
CA TRP A 251 -3.02 -6.26 -4.52
C TRP A 251 -1.73 -6.89 -3.98
N ASP A 252 -0.97 -7.59 -4.82
CA ASP A 252 0.29 -8.24 -4.42
C ASP A 252 1.37 -7.19 -4.11
N ASP A 253 1.45 -6.12 -4.92
CA ASP A 253 2.36 -5.00 -4.67
C ASP A 253 2.01 -4.27 -3.35
N HIS A 254 0.71 -4.12 -3.07
CA HIS A 254 0.21 -3.58 -1.80
C HIS A 254 0.52 -4.50 -0.62
N VAL A 255 0.24 -5.81 -0.71
CA VAL A 255 0.60 -6.76 0.36
C VAL A 255 2.09 -6.69 0.66
N THR A 256 2.94 -6.68 -0.37
CA THR A 256 4.41 -6.58 -0.21
C THR A 256 4.80 -5.26 0.47
N ARG A 257 4.27 -4.13 -0.02
CA ARG A 257 4.56 -2.79 0.52
C ARG A 257 4.22 -2.64 2.00
N TYR A 258 3.17 -3.31 2.47
CA TYR A 258 2.71 -3.25 3.87
C TYR A 258 3.17 -4.43 4.72
N SER A 259 4.07 -5.26 4.19
CA SER A 259 4.67 -6.36 4.93
C SER A 259 6.11 -6.03 5.26
N GLN A 260 6.50 -6.23 6.51
CA GLN A 260 7.87 -6.03 6.98
C GLN A 260 8.25 -7.16 7.92
N SER A 261 9.38 -7.82 7.62
CA SER A 261 9.84 -9.02 8.31
C SER A 261 8.71 -10.06 8.40
N ARG A 262 8.23 -10.41 9.60
CA ARG A 262 7.14 -11.38 9.81
C ARG A 262 5.75 -10.74 9.94
N ARG A 263 5.65 -9.41 9.81
CA ARG A 263 4.39 -8.67 9.99
C ARG A 263 3.77 -8.34 8.64
N ASN A 264 2.62 -8.93 8.35
CA ASN A 264 1.83 -8.59 7.17
C ASN A 264 0.65 -7.71 7.56
N ALA A 265 0.55 -6.51 6.98
CA ALA A 265 -0.48 -5.55 7.35
C ALA A 265 -1.12 -4.80 6.16
N PRO A 266 -1.63 -5.48 5.11
CA PRO A 266 -2.32 -4.82 4.01
C PRO A 266 -3.54 -4.04 4.51
N ILE A 267 -3.60 -2.73 4.27
CA ILE A 267 -4.65 -1.86 4.81
C ILE A 267 -5.80 -1.50 3.84
N TYR A 268 -5.64 -1.70 2.53
CA TYR A 268 -6.70 -1.55 1.53
C TYR A 268 -7.19 -2.94 1.12
N TRP A 269 -8.25 -3.45 1.74
CA TRP A 269 -8.66 -4.85 1.58
C TRP A 269 -9.46 -5.06 0.30
N LEU A 270 -8.96 -5.94 -0.57
CA LEU A 270 -9.63 -6.39 -1.77
C LEU A 270 -10.58 -7.55 -1.46
N LEU A 271 -11.89 -7.34 -1.63
CA LEU A 271 -12.90 -8.40 -1.69
C LEU A 271 -13.28 -8.60 -3.14
N GLN A 272 -13.06 -9.80 -3.67
CA GLN A 272 -13.23 -10.07 -5.10
C GLN A 272 -14.13 -11.28 -5.36
N SER A 273 -14.95 -11.18 -6.39
CA SER A 273 -15.72 -12.29 -6.94
C SER A 273 -14.83 -13.36 -7.59
N SER A 274 -15.33 -14.59 -7.71
CA SER A 274 -14.52 -15.75 -8.12
C SER A 274 -13.86 -15.62 -9.51
N LYS A 275 -14.54 -14.95 -10.46
CA LYS A 275 -14.04 -14.68 -11.82
C LYS A 275 -13.55 -13.23 -11.96
N LYS A 276 -13.53 -12.45 -10.87
CA LYS A 276 -12.94 -11.09 -10.79
C LYS A 276 -13.68 -10.03 -11.60
N ASN A 277 -14.93 -10.29 -11.96
CA ASN A 277 -15.74 -9.32 -12.71
C ASN A 277 -16.30 -8.20 -11.82
N TYR A 278 -16.34 -8.44 -10.51
CA TYR A 278 -16.76 -7.48 -9.49
C TYR A 278 -15.81 -7.52 -8.28
N ALA A 279 -15.46 -6.36 -7.75
CA ALA A 279 -14.63 -6.26 -6.55
C ALA A 279 -15.00 -5.03 -5.70
N ILE A 280 -14.74 -5.12 -4.40
CA ILE A 280 -14.94 -4.05 -3.42
C ILE A 280 -13.64 -3.87 -2.65
N TRP A 281 -13.29 -2.61 -2.40
CA TRP A 281 -12.13 -2.23 -1.60
C TRP A 281 -12.57 -1.61 -0.28
N LEU A 282 -12.08 -2.15 0.83
CA LEU A 282 -12.35 -1.64 2.18
C LEU A 282 -11.11 -1.01 2.79
N TYR A 283 -11.28 0.07 3.55
CA TYR A 283 -10.17 0.71 4.26
C TYR A 283 -10.09 0.27 5.73
N TYR A 284 -9.02 -0.45 6.08
CA TYR A 284 -8.80 -1.06 7.40
C TYR A 284 -9.00 -0.11 8.59
N HIS A 285 -8.44 1.11 8.52
CA HIS A 285 -8.52 2.07 9.63
C HIS A 285 -9.92 2.68 9.83
N ARG A 286 -10.89 2.35 8.95
CA ARG A 286 -12.28 2.80 9.05
C ARG A 286 -13.27 1.64 9.11
N LEU A 287 -12.79 0.45 9.47
CA LEU A 287 -13.68 -0.65 9.78
C LEU A 287 -14.55 -0.28 10.98
N ASP A 288 -15.84 -0.57 10.85
CA ASP A 288 -16.80 -0.51 11.92
C ASP A 288 -17.64 -1.80 11.91
N LYS A 289 -18.35 -2.06 13.01
CA LYS A 289 -19.19 -3.26 13.20
C LYS A 289 -20.26 -3.46 12.11
N ASP A 290 -20.67 -2.39 11.44
CA ASP A 290 -21.74 -2.39 10.44
C ASP A 290 -21.19 -2.36 9.01
N LEU A 291 -19.87 -2.26 8.81
CA LEU A 291 -19.28 -2.00 7.50
C LEU A 291 -19.63 -3.08 6.49
N LEU A 292 -19.53 -4.36 6.87
CA LEU A 292 -19.87 -5.47 5.96
C LEU A 292 -21.36 -5.46 5.58
N PHE A 293 -22.24 -5.10 6.50
CA PHE A 293 -23.67 -4.93 6.21
C PHE A 293 -23.93 -3.72 5.30
N LYS A 294 -23.24 -2.60 5.51
CA LYS A 294 -23.29 -1.44 4.62
C LYS A 294 -22.79 -1.81 3.22
N THR A 295 -21.73 -2.61 3.12
CA THR A 295 -21.21 -3.13 1.85
C THR A 295 -22.27 -3.97 1.12
N LEU A 296 -22.93 -4.90 1.82
CA LEU A 296 -24.02 -5.71 1.25
C LEU A 296 -25.17 -4.84 0.73
N LEU A 297 -25.73 -4.00 1.61
CA LEU A 297 -26.96 -3.24 1.34
C LEU A 297 -26.77 -2.13 0.30
N ASN A 298 -25.61 -1.46 0.31
CA ASN A 298 -25.40 -0.27 -0.51
C ASN A 298 -24.63 -0.55 -1.81
N TYR A 299 -23.90 -1.66 -1.92
CA TYR A 299 -23.08 -1.97 -3.10
C TYR A 299 -23.49 -3.28 -3.77
N VAL A 300 -23.57 -4.38 -3.02
CA VAL A 300 -23.79 -5.72 -3.61
C VAL A 300 -25.24 -5.94 -4.03
N GLU A 301 -26.20 -5.75 -3.12
CA GLU A 301 -27.62 -5.97 -3.41
C GLU A 301 -28.15 -5.03 -4.54
N PRO A 302 -27.80 -3.73 -4.58
CA PRO A 302 -28.18 -2.87 -5.70
C PRO A 302 -27.58 -3.35 -7.03
N LYS A 303 -26.33 -3.81 -7.04
CA LYS A 303 -25.70 -4.36 -8.25
C LYS A 303 -26.43 -5.61 -8.71
N ILE A 304 -26.76 -6.55 -7.82
CA ILE A 304 -27.53 -7.75 -8.18
C ILE A 304 -28.90 -7.40 -8.77
N ARG A 305 -29.62 -6.43 -8.20
CA ARG A 305 -30.91 -5.97 -8.75
C ARG A 305 -30.75 -5.37 -10.15
N LEU A 306 -29.72 -4.54 -10.37
CA LEU A 306 -29.42 -3.96 -11.68
C LEU A 306 -29.12 -5.04 -12.72
N GLU A 307 -28.25 -5.98 -12.39
CA GLU A 307 -27.84 -7.05 -13.30
C GLU A 307 -28.97 -8.07 -13.55
N THR A 308 -29.88 -8.25 -12.59
CA THR A 308 -31.09 -9.09 -12.76
C THR A 308 -32.04 -8.45 -13.76
N SER A 309 -32.29 -7.15 -13.66
CA SER A 309 -33.10 -6.41 -14.63
C SER A 309 -32.51 -6.46 -16.04
N ARG A 310 -31.18 -6.33 -16.18
CA ARG A 310 -30.47 -6.48 -17.45
C ARG A 310 -30.64 -7.88 -18.05
N PHE A 311 -30.51 -8.91 -17.22
CA PHE A 311 -30.73 -10.30 -17.64
C PHE A 311 -32.15 -10.53 -18.18
N GLU A 312 -33.17 -10.02 -17.49
CA GLU A 312 -34.56 -10.12 -17.93
C GLU A 312 -34.80 -9.39 -19.27
N SER A 313 -34.16 -8.23 -19.46
CA SER A 313 -34.18 -7.49 -20.72
C SER A 313 -33.55 -8.28 -21.87
N PHE A 314 -32.34 -8.84 -21.67
CA PHE A 314 -31.69 -9.68 -22.70
C PHE A 314 -32.49 -10.93 -23.02
N ARG A 315 -33.12 -11.56 -22.02
CA ARG A 315 -33.99 -12.72 -22.22
C ARG A 315 -35.22 -12.37 -23.06
N SER A 316 -35.82 -11.20 -22.80
CA SER A 316 -36.97 -10.70 -23.57
C SER A 316 -36.60 -10.37 -25.01
N GLN A 317 -35.46 -9.72 -25.23
CA GLN A 317 -34.93 -9.43 -26.57
C GLN A 317 -34.62 -10.72 -27.35
N LYS A 318 -33.99 -11.71 -26.70
CA LYS A 318 -33.73 -13.02 -27.30
C LYS A 318 -35.03 -13.72 -27.72
N ALA A 319 -36.06 -13.67 -26.88
CA ALA A 319 -37.36 -14.25 -27.20
C ALA A 319 -38.01 -13.57 -28.41
N ALA A 320 -37.85 -12.25 -28.56
CA ALA A 320 -38.36 -11.50 -29.71
C ALA A 320 -37.58 -11.77 -31.02
N ALA A 321 -36.28 -12.03 -30.92
CA ALA A 321 -35.40 -12.28 -32.08
C ALA A 321 -35.54 -13.69 -32.69
N GLY A 322 -36.23 -14.62 -32.02
CA GLY A 322 -36.40 -16.01 -32.47
C GLY A 322 -35.13 -16.88 -32.32
N GLU A 323 -35.14 -18.06 -32.94
CA GLU A 323 -34.08 -19.08 -32.75
C GLU A 323 -32.97 -19.05 -33.82
N SER A 324 -33.21 -18.43 -34.97
CA SER A 324 -32.29 -18.48 -36.11
C SER A 324 -31.81 -17.08 -36.52
N GLY A 325 -30.50 -16.95 -36.72
CA GLY A 325 -29.87 -15.70 -37.14
C GLY A 325 -28.64 -15.32 -36.33
N LYS A 326 -27.82 -14.43 -36.90
CA LYS A 326 -26.60 -13.92 -36.25
C LYS A 326 -26.92 -13.14 -34.97
N GLU A 327 -28.05 -12.43 -34.96
CA GLU A 327 -28.55 -11.64 -33.83
C GLU A 327 -29.04 -12.54 -32.69
N ALA A 328 -29.88 -13.55 -32.98
CA ALA A 328 -30.32 -14.54 -31.99
C ALA A 328 -29.14 -15.25 -31.31
N LYS A 329 -28.10 -15.61 -32.08
CA LYS A 329 -26.87 -16.23 -31.53
C LYS A 329 -26.08 -15.26 -30.64
N ARG A 330 -26.01 -13.97 -30.99
CA ARG A 330 -25.37 -12.94 -30.17
C ARG A 330 -26.12 -12.76 -28.85
N LEU A 331 -27.44 -12.58 -28.90
CA LEU A 331 -28.30 -12.42 -27.72
C LEU A 331 -28.25 -13.67 -26.83
N ALA A 332 -28.20 -14.88 -27.41
CA ALA A 332 -28.02 -16.10 -26.64
C ALA A 332 -26.72 -16.10 -25.82
N LYS A 333 -25.62 -15.62 -26.41
CA LYS A 333 -24.32 -15.50 -25.73
C LYS A 333 -24.33 -14.41 -24.66
N ASP A 334 -25.00 -13.29 -24.92
CA ASP A 334 -25.10 -12.19 -23.96
C ASP A 334 -25.97 -12.60 -22.75
N VAL A 335 -27.05 -13.37 -22.97
CA VAL A 335 -27.85 -14.00 -21.89
C VAL A 335 -27.00 -14.95 -21.04
N GLU A 336 -26.24 -15.85 -21.68
CA GLU A 336 -25.37 -16.81 -20.97
C GLU A 336 -24.30 -16.09 -20.13
N ARG A 337 -23.62 -15.08 -20.69
CA ARG A 337 -22.65 -14.26 -19.96
C ARG A 337 -23.26 -13.54 -18.77
N GLN A 338 -24.47 -13.00 -18.94
CA GLN A 338 -25.16 -12.28 -17.88
C GLN A 338 -25.63 -13.23 -16.77
N GLU A 339 -26.08 -14.44 -17.12
CA GLU A 339 -26.43 -15.50 -16.15
C GLU A 339 -25.21 -15.92 -15.33
N ASP A 340 -24.07 -16.14 -16.00
CA ASP A 340 -22.78 -16.43 -15.39
C ASP A 340 -22.35 -15.35 -14.39
N PHE A 341 -22.48 -14.08 -14.79
CA PHE A 341 -22.12 -12.95 -13.93
C PHE A 341 -23.07 -12.81 -12.73
N LEU A 342 -24.37 -13.04 -12.92
CA LEU A 342 -25.34 -13.06 -11.82
C LEU A 342 -25.07 -14.19 -10.83
N SER A 343 -24.72 -15.39 -11.32
CA SER A 343 -24.32 -16.50 -10.46
C SER A 343 -23.08 -16.16 -9.64
N GLU A 344 -22.10 -15.50 -10.26
CA GLU A 344 -20.89 -15.03 -9.59
C GLU A 344 -21.19 -13.97 -8.52
N LEU A 345 -22.07 -13.00 -8.81
CA LEU A 345 -22.46 -11.98 -7.84
C LEU A 345 -23.22 -12.56 -6.64
N ARG A 346 -24.07 -13.57 -6.86
CA ARG A 346 -24.79 -14.26 -5.78
C ARG A 346 -23.85 -15.07 -4.89
N ASP A 347 -22.86 -15.76 -5.47
CA ASP A 347 -21.81 -16.44 -4.68
C ASP A 347 -20.99 -15.43 -3.85
N PHE A 348 -20.64 -14.28 -4.44
CA PHE A 348 -19.99 -13.18 -3.73
C PHE A 348 -20.85 -12.64 -2.57
N GLU A 349 -22.14 -12.41 -2.81
CA GLU A 349 -23.10 -11.98 -1.80
C GLU A 349 -23.20 -13.00 -0.65
N ASP A 350 -23.36 -14.28 -0.97
CA ASP A 350 -23.50 -15.35 0.02
C ASP A 350 -22.27 -15.45 0.92
N LYS A 351 -21.06 -15.36 0.35
CA LYS A 351 -19.80 -15.34 1.09
C LYS A 351 -19.70 -14.10 2.00
N LEU A 352 -20.01 -12.93 1.48
CA LEU A 352 -19.96 -11.69 2.26
C LEU A 352 -21.01 -11.69 3.38
N ARG A 353 -22.21 -12.21 3.10
CA ARG A 353 -23.29 -12.36 4.07
C ARG A 353 -22.94 -13.35 5.18
N ARG A 354 -22.26 -14.46 4.86
CA ARG A 354 -21.72 -15.39 5.87
C ARG A 354 -20.76 -14.67 6.82
N ALA A 355 -19.79 -13.93 6.29
CA ALA A 355 -18.86 -13.18 7.12
C ALA A 355 -19.54 -12.09 7.96
N ALA A 356 -20.49 -11.34 7.37
CA ALA A 356 -21.25 -10.31 8.06
C ALA A 356 -22.11 -10.89 9.21
N ASN A 357 -22.74 -12.05 8.99
CA ASN A 357 -23.58 -12.73 9.99
C ASN A 357 -22.80 -13.29 11.19
N LEU A 358 -21.46 -13.27 11.16
CA LEU A 358 -20.67 -13.51 12.36
C LEU A 358 -20.87 -12.38 13.39
N HIS A 359 -21.32 -11.19 12.96
CA HIS A 359 -21.48 -9.99 13.78
C HIS A 359 -20.23 -9.74 14.64
N LEU A 360 -19.08 -9.75 13.97
CA LEU A 360 -17.79 -9.46 14.58
C LEU A 360 -17.55 -7.96 14.55
N GLU A 361 -17.20 -7.39 15.69
CA GLU A 361 -16.72 -6.03 15.79
C GLU A 361 -15.19 -6.02 15.63
N PRO A 362 -14.65 -5.36 14.59
CA PRO A 362 -13.21 -5.31 14.36
C PRO A 362 -12.49 -4.49 15.44
N ASP A 363 -11.31 -4.94 15.84
CA ASP A 363 -10.43 -4.23 16.79
C ASP A 363 -9.04 -4.07 16.16
N LEU A 364 -8.62 -2.83 15.92
CA LEU A 364 -7.35 -2.56 15.25
C LEU A 364 -6.13 -3.09 16.04
N ASN A 365 -6.27 -3.29 17.35
CA ASN A 365 -5.22 -3.85 18.21
C ASN A 365 -4.99 -5.36 18.00
N ASP A 366 -5.96 -6.08 17.42
CA ASP A 366 -5.80 -7.48 17.05
C ASP A 366 -4.89 -7.65 15.82
N GLY A 367 -4.58 -6.55 15.13
CA GLY A 367 -3.80 -6.51 13.91
C GLY A 367 -4.60 -6.90 12.67
N VAL A 368 -4.07 -6.54 11.51
CA VAL A 368 -4.74 -6.73 10.21
C VAL A 368 -5.09 -8.20 9.97
N VAL A 369 -4.17 -9.11 10.29
CA VAL A 369 -4.28 -10.54 9.98
C VAL A 369 -5.50 -11.21 10.63
N LEU A 370 -5.82 -10.84 11.89
CA LEU A 370 -6.95 -11.42 12.60
C LEU A 370 -8.28 -10.77 12.19
N ASN A 371 -8.27 -9.48 11.90
CA ASN A 371 -9.48 -8.77 11.47
C ASN A 371 -9.89 -9.15 10.03
N ILE A 372 -8.95 -9.45 9.14
CA ILE A 372 -9.25 -9.82 7.75
C ILE A 372 -9.57 -11.32 7.61
N ALA A 373 -9.12 -12.16 8.54
CA ALA A 373 -9.30 -13.62 8.51
C ALA A 373 -10.76 -14.07 8.26
N PRO A 374 -11.81 -13.48 8.88
CA PRO A 374 -13.20 -13.85 8.59
C PRO A 374 -13.64 -13.67 7.14
N LEU A 375 -12.88 -12.90 6.34
CA LEU A 375 -13.15 -12.62 4.93
C LEU A 375 -12.34 -13.52 3.98
N TRP A 376 -11.72 -14.59 4.46
CA TRP A 376 -10.82 -15.46 3.69
C TRP A 376 -11.44 -16.06 2.41
N GLU A 377 -12.77 -16.21 2.34
CA GLU A 377 -13.46 -16.71 1.14
C GLU A 377 -13.49 -15.68 -0.01
N LEU A 378 -13.26 -14.40 0.29
CA LEU A 378 -13.39 -13.27 -0.63
C LEU A 378 -12.06 -12.57 -0.93
N VAL A 379 -11.13 -12.61 0.02
CA VAL A 379 -9.82 -11.95 -0.13
C VAL A 379 -8.87 -12.87 -0.91
N PRO A 380 -8.22 -12.40 -1.98
CA PRO A 380 -7.23 -13.18 -2.73
C PRO A 380 -5.89 -13.26 -1.97
N TRP A 381 -5.90 -13.74 -0.73
CA TRP A 381 -4.72 -13.80 0.14
C TRP A 381 -4.75 -15.06 1.02
N LYS A 382 -3.74 -15.93 0.84
CA LYS A 382 -3.72 -17.27 1.45
C LYS A 382 -3.60 -17.23 2.97
N GLU A 383 -2.93 -16.20 3.47
CA GLU A 383 -2.67 -15.95 4.87
C GLU A 383 -3.98 -15.70 5.63
N ALA A 384 -4.96 -15.03 5.01
CA ALA A 384 -6.27 -14.83 5.64
C ALA A 384 -6.92 -16.16 6.04
N LYS A 385 -6.83 -17.18 5.17
CA LYS A 385 -7.34 -18.53 5.47
C LYS A 385 -6.54 -19.20 6.59
N LYS A 386 -5.22 -19.09 6.57
CA LYS A 386 -4.36 -19.63 7.63
C LYS A 386 -4.76 -19.05 9.00
N TYR A 387 -4.86 -17.73 9.10
CA TYR A 387 -5.25 -17.07 10.37
C TYR A 387 -6.69 -17.38 10.78
N TRP A 388 -7.59 -17.59 9.83
CA TRP A 388 -8.95 -18.07 10.12
C TRP A 388 -8.95 -19.45 10.74
N ASP A 389 -8.21 -20.40 10.16
CA ASP A 389 -8.11 -21.76 10.69
C ASP A 389 -7.49 -21.73 12.11
N GLU A 390 -6.45 -20.93 12.34
CA GLU A 390 -5.83 -20.75 13.66
C GLU A 390 -6.75 -20.06 14.68
N LEU A 391 -7.61 -19.12 14.26
CA LEU A 391 -8.67 -18.54 15.09
C LEU A 391 -9.69 -19.61 15.50
N MET A 392 -10.10 -20.46 14.56
CA MET A 392 -11.05 -21.54 14.80
C MET A 392 -10.50 -22.64 15.73
N GLU A 393 -9.18 -22.82 15.73
CA GLU A 393 -8.45 -23.67 16.68
C GLU A 393 -8.28 -23.03 18.08
N GLY A 394 -8.61 -21.74 18.24
CA GLY A 394 -8.51 -21.03 19.52
C GLY A 394 -7.11 -20.50 19.86
N LYS A 395 -6.17 -20.44 18.91
CA LYS A 395 -4.78 -20.00 19.16
C LYS A 395 -4.65 -18.53 19.61
N TYR A 396 -5.66 -17.70 19.33
CA TYR A 396 -5.65 -16.26 19.62
C TYR A 396 -6.62 -15.89 20.73
N GLU A 397 -6.46 -16.49 21.91
CA GLU A 397 -7.34 -16.24 23.04
C GLU A 397 -7.34 -14.79 23.55
N TRP A 398 -6.23 -14.09 23.33
CA TRP A 398 -6.03 -12.71 23.77
C TRP A 398 -6.78 -11.70 22.89
N SER A 399 -7.08 -12.04 21.64
CA SER A 399 -7.65 -11.12 20.65
C SER A 399 -9.14 -10.88 20.89
N SER A 400 -9.62 -9.69 20.52
CA SER A 400 -11.05 -9.36 20.56
C SER A 400 -11.85 -10.28 19.64
N ILE A 401 -11.39 -10.51 18.41
CA ILE A 401 -12.02 -11.42 17.45
C ILE A 401 -12.13 -12.85 18.03
N GLY A 402 -11.04 -13.38 18.61
CA GLY A 402 -11.04 -14.71 19.21
C GLY A 402 -12.01 -14.83 20.40
N LYS A 403 -12.09 -13.79 21.24
CA LYS A 403 -13.07 -13.73 22.34
C LYS A 403 -14.52 -13.71 21.83
N GLN A 404 -14.81 -12.91 20.80
CA GLN A 404 -16.14 -12.83 20.20
C GLN A 404 -16.57 -14.17 19.57
N LEU A 405 -15.67 -14.86 18.88
CA LEU A 405 -15.94 -16.19 18.32
C LEU A 405 -16.26 -17.23 19.40
N ARG A 406 -15.53 -17.22 20.52
CA ARG A 406 -15.82 -18.09 21.69
C ARG A 406 -17.15 -17.77 22.35
N GLN A 407 -17.47 -16.49 22.56
CA GLN A 407 -18.76 -16.06 23.11
C GLN A 407 -19.95 -16.53 22.25
N LYS A 408 -19.75 -16.64 20.94
CA LYS A 408 -20.75 -17.13 19.97
C LYS A 408 -20.76 -18.66 19.84
N GLY A 409 -19.89 -19.38 20.56
CA GLY A 409 -19.81 -20.85 20.53
C GLY A 409 -19.22 -21.42 19.23
N LEU A 410 -18.53 -20.60 18.44
CA LEU A 410 -17.90 -21.03 17.18
C LEU A 410 -16.52 -21.65 17.41
N VAL A 411 -15.88 -21.31 18.53
CA VAL A 411 -14.57 -21.82 18.95
C VAL A 411 -14.72 -22.44 20.33
N LYS A 412 -14.10 -23.61 20.52
CA LYS A 412 -14.18 -24.38 21.76
C LYS A 412 -13.37 -23.76 22.90
#